data_AF-A0A9N9HIZ6-F1
#
_entry.id   AF-A0A9N9HIZ6-F1
#
_cell.length_a   1.000
_cell.length_b   1.000
_cell.length_c   1.000
_cell.angle_alpha   90.00
_cell.angle_beta   90.00
_cell.angle_gamma   90.00
#
_symmetry.space_group_name_H-M   'P 1'
#
loop_
_entity.id
_entity.type
_entity.pdbx_description
1 polymer ?
#
loop_
_entity_poly.entity_id
_entity_poly.type
_entity_poly.pdbx_seq_one_letter_code
_entity_poly.pdbx_strand_id
1 'polypeptide(L)'
;SPISFVAETDREARIYAAIASNVWSTFDKGTKNMTQDDGVRFLVVECEEGTLALTTVSKMMLCLVAKPEVGIAILKAKSDALVKHLEEPLANV
;
A
#
# COMPACT_ATOMS: atom_id res chain seq x y z
N SER A 1 10.80 -7.07 3.80
CA SER A 1 10.40 -8.22 2.96
C SER A 1 8.90 -8.42 3.05
N PRO A 2 8.20 -8.82 1.97
CA PRO A 2 6.75 -9.04 2.02
C PRO A 2 6.40 -10.21 2.94
N ILE A 3 5.29 -10.08 3.68
CA ILE A 3 4.75 -11.14 4.55
C ILE A 3 3.93 -12.14 3.72
N SER A 4 3.22 -11.64 2.71
CA SER A 4 2.50 -12.42 1.70
C SER A 4 2.43 -11.60 0.42
N PHE A 5 2.38 -12.25 -0.75
CA PHE A 5 2.26 -11.59 -2.04
C PHE A 5 1.61 -12.50 -3.07
N VAL A 6 1.04 -11.87 -4.10
CA VAL A 6 0.64 -12.52 -5.34
C VAL A 6 1.24 -11.68 -6.46
N ALA A 7 2.20 -12.26 -7.19
CA ALA A 7 2.92 -11.62 -8.27
C ALA A 7 3.37 -12.70 -9.28
N GLU A 8 3.82 -12.28 -10.47
CA GLU A 8 4.37 -13.21 -11.46
C GLU A 8 5.66 -13.87 -10.96
N THR A 9 6.50 -13.10 -10.24
CA THR A 9 7.72 -13.62 -9.62
C THR A 9 7.93 -13.17 -8.17
N ASP A 10 8.57 -14.02 -7.38
CA ASP A 10 9.06 -13.71 -6.04
C ASP A 10 9.97 -12.48 -5.99
N ARG A 11 10.77 -12.28 -7.04
CA ARG A 11 11.73 -11.20 -7.12
C ARG A 11 11.00 -9.86 -7.23
N GLU A 12 10.01 -9.76 -8.10
CA GLU A 12 9.19 -8.56 -8.27
C GLU A 12 8.47 -8.20 -6.98
N ALA A 13 7.85 -9.19 -6.32
CA ALA A 13 7.17 -8.96 -5.05
C ALA A 13 8.09 -8.36 -3.97
N ARG A 14 9.34 -8.86 -3.89
CA ARG A 14 10.34 -8.33 -2.95
C ARG A 14 10.76 -6.91 -3.31
N ILE A 15 10.95 -6.63 -4.59
CA ILE A 15 11.32 -5.29 -5.08
C ILE A 15 10.19 -4.30 -4.80
N TYR A 16 8.96 -4.61 -5.20
CA TYR A 16 7.79 -3.75 -4.96
C TYR A 16 7.56 -3.51 -3.47
N ALA A 17 7.63 -4.54 -2.64
CA ALA A 17 7.48 -4.38 -1.20
C ALA A 17 8.56 -3.48 -0.59
N ALA A 18 9.82 -3.60 -1.02
CA ALA A 18 10.90 -2.75 -0.53
C ALA A 18 10.71 -1.28 -0.94
N ILE A 19 10.36 -1.02 -2.20
CA ILE A 19 10.11 0.33 -2.70
C ILE A 19 8.91 0.95 -2.00
N ALA A 20 7.77 0.23 -1.96
CA ALA A 20 6.55 0.68 -1.31
C ALA A 20 6.79 1.04 0.17
N SER A 21 7.52 0.19 0.90
CA SER A 21 7.84 0.42 2.31
C SER A 21 8.66 1.69 2.52
N ASN A 22 9.63 1.96 1.63
CA ASN A 22 10.46 3.15 1.71
C ASN A 22 9.67 4.42 1.38
N VAL A 23 8.83 4.36 0.35
CA VAL A 23 7.94 5.46 -0.03
C VAL A 23 7.00 5.79 1.13
N TRP A 24 6.25 4.80 1.63
CA TRP A 24 5.34 4.98 2.77
C TRP A 24 6.04 5.60 3.98
N SER A 25 7.18 5.04 4.39
CA SER A 25 7.92 5.51 5.56
C SER A 25 8.39 6.96 5.44
N THR A 26 8.73 7.39 4.22
CA THR A 26 9.16 8.77 3.96
C THR A 26 8.00 9.74 4.17
N PHE A 27 6.84 9.44 3.58
CA PHE A 27 5.66 10.30 3.69
C PHE A 27 5.06 10.27 5.10
N ASP A 28 4.95 9.09 5.73
CA ASP A 28 4.38 8.95 7.07
C ASP A 28 5.18 9.73 8.12
N LYS A 29 6.52 9.65 8.08
CA LYS A 29 7.39 10.45 8.95
C LYS A 29 7.25 11.95 8.66
N GLY A 30 7.18 12.33 7.38
CA GLY A 30 6.99 13.73 6.98
C GLY A 30 5.68 14.31 7.51
N THR A 31 4.57 13.61 7.32
CA THR A 31 3.23 14.04 7.76
C THR A 31 3.14 14.15 9.27
N LYS A 32 3.67 13.17 10.02
CA LYS A 32 3.70 13.20 11.50
C LYS A 32 4.53 14.36 12.06
N ASN A 33 5.55 14.80 11.33
CA ASN A 33 6.37 15.94 11.74
C ASN A 33 5.70 17.29 11.43
N MET A 34 4.83 17.34 10.42
CA MET A 34 4.16 18.57 9.96
C MET A 34 2.76 18.78 10.55
N THR A 35 2.10 17.69 10.94
CA THR A 35 0.70 17.69 11.42
C THR A 35 0.63 16.89 12.72
N GLN A 36 -0.19 17.32 13.67
CA GLN A 36 -0.52 16.53 14.88
C GLN A 36 -1.48 15.36 14.57
N ASP A 37 -1.62 14.98 13.31
CA ASP A 37 -2.59 13.99 12.81
C ASP A 37 -1.98 12.57 12.78
N ASP A 38 -2.82 11.56 12.56
CA ASP A 38 -2.51 10.12 12.60
C ASP A 38 -1.54 9.61 11.51
N GLY A 39 -0.87 10.50 10.78
CA GLY A 39 0.05 10.17 9.69
C GLY A 39 -0.65 9.88 8.37
N VAL A 40 -0.01 9.10 7.49
CA VAL A 40 -0.55 8.81 6.15
C VAL A 40 -1.60 7.71 6.25
N ARG A 41 -2.78 7.93 5.66
CA ARG A 41 -3.86 6.91 5.59
C ARG A 41 -3.88 6.14 4.28
N PHE A 42 -3.60 6.82 3.18
CA PHE A 42 -3.63 6.24 1.84
C PHE A 42 -2.70 7.04 0.93
N LEU A 43 -1.93 6.33 0.10
CA LEU A 43 -1.05 6.95 -0.89
C LEU A 43 -1.30 6.32 -2.26
N VAL A 44 -1.42 7.16 -3.28
CA VAL A 44 -1.40 6.75 -4.68
C VAL A 44 -0.09 7.24 -5.28
N VAL A 45 0.62 6.34 -5.95
CA VAL A 45 1.85 6.67 -6.67
C VAL A 45 1.63 6.32 -8.13
N GLU A 46 1.44 7.33 -8.97
CA GLU A 46 1.39 7.16 -10.42
C GLU A 46 2.81 7.06 -10.98
N CYS A 47 3.02 6.09 -11.85
CA CYS A 47 4.27 5.84 -12.56
C CYS A 47 3.98 5.78 -14.06
N GLU A 48 5.01 5.90 -14.88
CA GLU A 48 4.87 5.81 -16.35
C GLU A 48 4.23 4.47 -16.78
N GLU A 49 4.57 3.37 -16.09
CA GLU A 49 4.08 2.02 -16.38
C GLU A 49 3.16 1.46 -15.29
N GLY A 50 2.35 2.29 -14.65
CA GLY A 50 1.27 1.82 -13.79
C GLY A 50 1.04 2.68 -12.57
N THR A 51 0.30 2.14 -11.60
CA THR A 51 -0.06 2.87 -10.38
C THR A 51 0.05 1.96 -9.17
N LEU A 52 0.62 2.48 -8.09
CA LEU A 52 0.63 1.82 -6.79
C LEU A 52 -0.40 2.47 -5.87
N ALA A 53 -1.15 1.65 -5.14
CA ALA A 53 -1.95 2.09 -4.01
C ALA A 53 -1.40 1.47 -2.72
N LEU A 54 -1.03 2.34 -1.78
CA LEU A 54 -0.47 1.97 -0.49
C LEU A 54 -1.43 2.38 0.63
N THR A 55 -1.61 1.49 1.60
CA THR A 55 -2.36 1.77 2.83
C THR A 55 -1.90 0.81 3.93
N THR A 56 -2.47 0.94 5.11
CA THR A 56 -2.26 0.02 6.23
C THR A 56 -3.51 -0.79 6.50
N VAL A 57 -3.31 -2.04 6.92
CA VAL A 57 -4.35 -2.93 7.43
C VAL A 57 -3.83 -3.47 8.76
N SER A 58 -4.47 -3.14 9.87
CA SER A 58 -3.95 -3.41 11.21
C SER A 58 -2.51 -2.87 11.35
N LYS A 59 -1.53 -3.72 11.68
CA LYS A 59 -0.10 -3.38 11.84
C LYS A 59 0.72 -3.64 10.57
N MET A 60 0.06 -3.99 9.45
CA MET A 60 0.70 -4.38 8.20
C MET A 60 0.46 -3.32 7.11
N MET A 61 1.33 -3.29 6.12
CA MET A 61 1.16 -2.45 4.93
C MET A 61 0.56 -3.28 3.79
N LEU A 62 -0.48 -2.75 3.16
CA LEU A 62 -1.07 -3.27 1.93
C LEU A 62 -0.55 -2.46 0.74
N CYS A 63 -0.02 -3.16 -0.27
CA CYS A 63 0.43 -2.57 -1.52
C CYS A 63 -0.28 -3.29 -2.68
N LEU A 64 -1.03 -2.53 -3.48
CA LEU A 64 -1.56 -3.00 -4.75
C LEU A 64 -0.80 -2.33 -5.90
N VAL A 65 -0.37 -3.13 -6.87
CA VAL A 65 0.26 -2.66 -8.11
C VAL A 65 -0.75 -2.88 -9.24
N ALA A 66 -1.00 -1.85 -10.02
CA ALA A 66 -1.97 -1.87 -11.10
C ALA A 66 -1.33 -1.41 -12.42
N LYS A 67 -1.81 -1.98 -13.52
CA LYS A 67 -1.44 -1.57 -14.87
C LYS A 67 -2.00 -0.18 -15.20
N PRO A 68 -1.42 0.56 -16.17
CA PRO A 68 -1.84 1.93 -16.52
C PRO A 68 -3.34 2.07 -16.85
N GLU A 69 -3.95 1.04 -17.42
CA GLU A 69 -5.36 1.03 -17.80
C GLU A 69 -6.33 0.95 -16.61
N VAL A 70 -5.85 0.68 -15.40
CA VAL A 70 -6.70 0.58 -14.21
C VAL A 70 -6.89 1.96 -13.60
N GLY A 71 -8.13 2.46 -13.64
CA GLY A 71 -8.47 3.75 -13.03
C GLY A 71 -8.24 3.77 -11.50
N ILE A 72 -7.69 4.88 -11.00
CA ILE A 72 -7.39 5.10 -9.57
C ILE A 72 -8.59 4.83 -8.67
N ALA A 73 -9.80 5.22 -9.08
CA ALA A 73 -11.01 4.99 -8.30
C ALA A 73 -11.30 3.49 -8.09
N ILE A 74 -11.07 2.66 -9.10
CA ILE A 74 -11.22 1.20 -9.01
C ILE A 74 -10.14 0.63 -8.10
N LEU A 75 -8.89 1.09 -8.25
CA LEU A 75 -7.78 0.66 -7.42
C LEU A 75 -8.05 0.97 -5.94
N LYS A 76 -8.50 2.19 -5.63
CA LYS A 76 -8.89 2.61 -4.29
C LYS A 76 -10.04 1.76 -3.75
N ALA A 77 -11.11 1.54 -4.53
CA ALA A 77 -12.25 0.75 -4.09
C ALA A 77 -11.85 -0.71 -3.74
N LYS A 78 -10.93 -1.30 -4.51
CA LYS A 78 -10.36 -2.62 -4.22
C LYS A 78 -9.50 -2.60 -2.95
N SER A 79 -8.65 -1.60 -2.78
CA SER A 79 -7.87 -1.44 -1.54
C SER A 79 -8.78 -1.32 -0.32
N ASP A 80 -9.79 -0.44 -0.36
CA ASP A 80 -10.74 -0.25 0.74
C ASP A 80 -11.50 -1.54 1.06
N ALA A 81 -11.90 -2.29 0.03
CA ALA A 81 -12.55 -3.59 0.21
C ALA A 81 -11.61 -4.59 0.91
N LEU A 82 -10.34 -4.67 0.50
CA LEU A 82 -9.36 -5.55 1.14
C LEU A 82 -9.10 -5.14 2.58
N VAL A 83 -8.89 -3.85 2.85
CA VAL A 83 -8.73 -3.32 4.21
C VAL A 83 -9.91 -3.76 5.06
N LYS A 84 -11.14 -3.49 4.62
CA LYS A 84 -12.36 -3.84 5.35
C LYS A 84 -12.45 -5.33 5.70
N HIS A 85 -12.07 -6.22 4.79
CA HIS A 85 -12.17 -7.67 5.01
C HIS A 85 -10.99 -8.25 5.80
N LEU A 86 -9.84 -7.58 5.80
CA LEU A 86 -8.60 -8.08 6.40
C LEU A 86 -8.28 -7.41 7.74
N GLU A 87 -8.88 -6.27 8.07
CA GLU A 87 -8.59 -5.51 9.30
C GLU A 87 -8.77 -6.36 10.55
N GLU A 88 -9.95 -6.94 10.75
CA GLU A 88 -10.25 -7.77 11.92
C GLU A 88 -9.45 -9.08 11.93
N PRO A 89 -9.37 -9.87 10.83
CA PRO A 89 -8.55 -11.08 10.81
C PRO A 89 -7.07 -10.84 11.13
N LEU A 90 -6.51 -9.70 10.71
CA LEU A 90 -5.10 -9.35 10.92
C LEU A 90 -4.86 -8.51 12.18
N ALA A 91 -5.89 -8.10 12.91
CA ALA A 91 -5.75 -7.35 14.16
C ALA A 91 -5.07 -8.16 15.27
N ASN A 92 -5.31 -9.48 15.27
CA ASN A 92 -4.91 -10.40 16.32
C ASN A 92 -3.67 -11.24 15.97
N VAL A 93 -2.99 -10.89 14.89
CA VAL A 93 -1.71 -11.49 14.45
C VAL A 93 -0.56 -10.58 14.87
#